data_AF-A0A9W8NKM9-F1
#
_entry.id   AF-A0A9W8NKM9-F1
#
_cell.length_a   1.000
_cell.length_b   1.000
_cell.length_c   1.000
_cell.angle_alpha   90.00
_cell.angle_beta   90.00
_cell.angle_gamma   90.00
#
_symmetry.space_group_name_H-M   'P 1'
#
loop_
_entity.id
_entity.type
_entity.pdbx_description
1 polymer ?
#
loop_
_entity_poly.entity_id
_entity_poly.type
_entity_poly.pdbx_seq_one_letter_code
_entity_poly.pdbx_strand_id
1 'polypeptide(L)'
;MLKVFKFYDPSATKWSWGRRLDEDYPIEKAIYYTDPFYAECRAYGRIKEAAGKGEIRGKIAAKCHGYLFLNTDAQRWLRTNGYDLGAGYFSDDLLAMQGGFGRPRAIVKDLEIEGPGVADQTPQQIRKSFWAVRQLNLLGIYNRDVRAENFRNGWLVDFDMSCTIPHDIYDSLPSFEAHTMKGRDLVSFEDMLEEAGVKMRFLRTKYYNFRPRRK
;
A
#
# COMPACT_ATOMS: atom_id res chain seq x y z
N MET A 1 -3.21 -12.50 9.31
CA MET A 1 -3.11 -11.21 10.01
C MET A 1 -4.38 -10.41 9.77
N LEU A 2 -4.92 -9.77 10.81
CA LEU A 2 -6.04 -8.84 10.70
C LEU A 2 -5.49 -7.41 10.84
N LYS A 3 -5.70 -6.55 9.83
CA LYS A 3 -5.38 -5.11 9.90
C LYS A 3 -6.68 -4.32 10.02
N VAL A 4 -6.87 -3.62 11.13
CA VAL A 4 -8.04 -2.75 11.36
C VAL A 4 -7.69 -1.33 10.93
N PHE A 5 -8.59 -0.69 10.19
CA PHE A 5 -8.42 0.66 9.69
C PHE A 5 -9.25 1.63 10.51
N LYS A 6 -8.62 2.74 10.91
CA LYS A 6 -9.35 3.90 11.44
C LYS A 6 -10.19 4.53 10.33
N PHE A 7 -11.25 5.23 10.72
CA PHE A 7 -11.90 6.15 9.79
C PHE A 7 -10.93 7.26 9.39
N TYR A 8 -11.03 7.69 8.13
CA TYR A 8 -10.15 8.69 7.54
C TYR A 8 -10.97 9.84 6.97
N ASP A 9 -10.63 11.08 7.33
CA ASP A 9 -11.29 12.27 6.79
C ASP A 9 -10.50 12.76 5.58
N PRO A 10 -11.01 12.63 4.34
CA PRO A 10 -10.38 13.24 3.18
C PRO A 10 -10.13 14.74 3.38
N SER A 11 -10.99 15.45 4.11
CA SER A 11 -10.85 16.89 4.38
C SER A 11 -9.55 17.24 5.10
N ALA A 12 -9.05 16.34 5.97
CA ALA A 12 -7.78 16.52 6.68
C ALA A 12 -6.58 16.66 5.73
N THR A 13 -6.71 16.20 4.49
CA THR A 13 -5.69 16.32 3.44
C THR A 13 -6.15 17.14 2.23
N LYS A 14 -7.26 17.89 2.34
CA LYS A 14 -7.81 18.72 1.25
C LYS A 14 -6.80 19.74 0.72
N TRP A 15 -5.95 20.29 1.58
CA TRP A 15 -4.87 21.18 1.17
C TRP A 15 -3.90 20.55 0.16
N SER A 16 -3.80 19.21 0.11
CA SER A 16 -2.90 18.47 -0.76
C SER A 16 -3.59 17.97 -2.02
N TRP A 17 -4.77 17.33 -1.91
CA TRP A 17 -5.48 16.79 -3.06
C TRP A 17 -6.36 17.84 -3.76
N GLY A 18 -6.92 18.81 -3.03
CA GLY A 18 -7.77 19.87 -3.60
C GLY A 18 -6.99 20.79 -4.54
N ARG A 19 -5.71 21.08 -4.25
CA ARG A 19 -4.83 21.79 -5.20
C ARG A 19 -4.62 21.05 -6.53
N ARG A 20 -4.84 19.74 -6.55
CA ARG A 20 -4.58 18.88 -7.71
C ARG A 20 -5.83 18.55 -8.50
N LEU A 21 -7.00 18.58 -7.88
CA LEU A 21 -8.27 18.12 -8.45
C LEU A 21 -9.33 19.22 -8.53
N ASP A 22 -8.94 20.46 -8.21
CA ASP A 22 -9.80 21.61 -7.90
C ASP A 22 -10.49 21.52 -6.52
N GLU A 23 -10.75 22.67 -5.90
CA GLU A 23 -11.29 22.75 -4.54
C GLU A 23 -12.73 22.22 -4.43
N ASP A 24 -13.44 22.18 -5.55
CA ASP A 24 -14.81 21.70 -5.72
C ASP A 24 -14.88 20.20 -6.04
N TYR A 25 -13.75 19.49 -6.07
CA TYR A 25 -13.74 18.05 -6.31
C TYR A 25 -14.57 17.31 -5.24
N PRO A 26 -15.51 16.43 -5.63
CA PRO A 26 -16.40 15.77 -4.68
C PRO A 26 -15.64 14.95 -3.63
N ILE A 27 -15.96 15.18 -2.36
CA ILE A 27 -15.34 14.48 -1.22
C ILE A 27 -15.60 12.97 -1.32
N GLU A 28 -16.78 12.59 -1.79
CA GLU A 28 -17.19 11.19 -2.02
C GLU A 28 -16.31 10.50 -3.05
N LYS A 29 -15.69 11.25 -3.97
CA LYS A 29 -14.71 10.72 -4.91
C LYS A 29 -13.31 10.73 -4.33
N ALA A 30 -12.94 11.80 -3.62
CA ALA A 30 -11.60 11.95 -3.03
C ALA A 30 -11.30 10.82 -2.03
N ILE A 31 -12.33 10.34 -1.33
CA ILE A 31 -12.19 9.26 -0.35
C ILE A 31 -11.62 7.98 -0.97
N TYR A 32 -12.00 7.62 -2.20
CA TYR A 32 -11.50 6.41 -2.88
C TYR A 32 -9.98 6.42 -3.13
N TYR A 33 -9.38 7.61 -3.09
CA TYR A 33 -7.96 7.83 -3.38
C TYR A 33 -7.14 8.20 -2.14
N THR A 34 -7.80 8.62 -1.06
CA THR A 34 -7.15 9.15 0.14
C THR A 34 -7.36 8.28 1.36
N ASP A 35 -8.44 7.49 1.40
CA ASP A 35 -8.70 6.54 2.49
C ASP A 35 -7.73 5.34 2.42
N PRO A 36 -6.94 5.09 3.46
CA PRO A 36 -5.96 4.01 3.46
C PRO A 36 -6.59 2.61 3.30
N PHE A 37 -7.84 2.42 3.75
CA PHE A 37 -8.56 1.17 3.51
C PHE A 37 -8.84 0.96 2.02
N TYR A 38 -9.30 2.01 1.33
CA TYR A 38 -9.57 1.93 -0.11
C TYR A 38 -8.29 1.79 -0.93
N ALA A 39 -7.21 2.48 -0.56
CA ALA A 39 -5.89 2.29 -1.17
C ALA A 39 -5.48 0.81 -1.18
N GLU A 40 -5.53 0.17 0.00
CA GLU A 40 -5.16 -1.23 0.14
C GLU A 40 -6.13 -2.19 -0.59
N CYS A 41 -7.44 -1.95 -0.52
CA CYS A 41 -8.43 -2.73 -1.26
C CYS A 41 -8.20 -2.66 -2.78
N ARG A 42 -7.87 -1.49 -3.32
CA ARG A 42 -7.62 -1.30 -4.75
C ARG A 42 -6.35 -2.03 -5.20
N ALA A 43 -5.29 -1.98 -4.39
CA ALA A 43 -4.06 -2.72 -4.67
C ALA A 43 -4.33 -4.23 -4.72
N TYR A 44 -4.96 -4.80 -3.69
CA TYR A 44 -5.28 -6.22 -3.67
C TYR A 44 -6.31 -6.64 -4.72
N GLY A 45 -7.26 -5.77 -5.04
CA GLY A 45 -8.20 -5.97 -6.15
C GLY A 45 -7.47 -6.15 -7.48
N ARG A 46 -6.54 -5.23 -7.79
CA ARG A 46 -5.70 -5.31 -9.01
C ARG A 46 -4.81 -6.55 -9.03
N ILE A 47 -4.20 -6.92 -7.90
CA ILE A 47 -3.39 -8.15 -7.79
C ILE A 47 -4.26 -9.38 -8.10
N LYS A 48 -5.47 -9.45 -7.52
CA LYS A 48 -6.40 -10.56 -7.74
C LYS A 48 -6.85 -10.64 -9.20
N GLU A 49 -7.18 -9.51 -9.82
CA GLU A 49 -7.56 -9.43 -11.23
C GLU A 49 -6.42 -9.91 -12.15
N ALA A 50 -5.20 -9.41 -11.94
CA ALA A 50 -4.02 -9.80 -12.72
C ALA A 50 -3.71 -11.30 -12.57
N ALA A 51 -3.85 -11.85 -11.36
CA ALA A 51 -3.70 -13.28 -11.11
C ALA A 51 -4.77 -14.10 -11.87
N GLY A 52 -6.04 -13.67 -11.82
CA GLY A 52 -7.13 -14.33 -12.53
C GLY A 52 -6.96 -14.32 -14.06
N LYS A 53 -6.32 -13.29 -14.61
CA LYS A 53 -5.98 -13.17 -16.04
C LYS A 53 -4.69 -13.88 -16.42
N GLY A 54 -3.92 -14.40 -15.46
CA GLY A 54 -2.62 -15.03 -15.70
C GLY A 54 -1.49 -14.05 -16.07
N GLU A 55 -1.68 -12.75 -15.83
CA GLU A 55 -0.67 -11.70 -16.08
C GLU A 55 0.51 -11.80 -15.09
N ILE A 56 0.25 -12.33 -13.89
CA ILE A 56 1.28 -12.63 -12.90
C ILE A 56 1.32 -14.13 -12.62
N ARG A 57 2.54 -14.67 -12.55
CA ARG A 57 2.80 -16.06 -12.18
C ARG A 57 3.40 -16.09 -10.78
N GLY A 58 2.59 -16.53 -9.81
CA GLY A 58 3.01 -16.68 -8.42
C GLY A 58 2.72 -15.46 -7.53
N LYS A 59 3.28 -15.51 -6.32
CA LYS A 59 3.05 -14.52 -5.27
C LYS A 59 3.91 -13.27 -5.54
N ILE A 60 3.33 -12.08 -5.36
CA ILE A 60 4.03 -10.77 -5.44
C ILE A 60 3.77 -9.88 -4.21
N ALA A 61 2.91 -10.33 -3.30
CA ALA A 61 2.56 -9.66 -2.05
C ALA A 61 2.03 -10.72 -1.07
N ALA A 62 1.85 -10.38 0.21
CA ALA A 62 1.09 -11.22 1.13
C ALA A 62 -0.31 -11.50 0.54
N LYS A 63 -0.83 -12.72 0.71
CA LYS A 63 -2.16 -13.04 0.17
C LYS A 63 -3.22 -12.28 0.96
N CYS A 64 -4.10 -11.57 0.28
CA CYS A 64 -5.29 -10.97 0.86
C CYS A 64 -6.48 -11.92 0.67
N HIS A 65 -7.21 -12.19 1.74
CA HIS A 65 -8.40 -13.04 1.76
C HIS A 65 -9.69 -12.23 1.61
N GLY A 66 -9.60 -10.90 1.77
CA GLY A 66 -10.73 -9.98 1.64
C GLY A 66 -10.78 -8.99 2.80
N TYR A 67 -11.92 -8.33 2.91
CA TYR A 67 -12.21 -7.37 3.98
C TYR A 67 -13.43 -7.81 4.77
N LEU A 68 -13.56 -7.26 5.97
CA LEU A 68 -14.70 -7.47 6.86
C LEU A 68 -15.09 -6.16 7.55
N PHE A 69 -16.38 -6.04 7.85
CA PHE A 69 -16.91 -5.00 8.71
C PHE A 69 -16.96 -5.50 10.15
N LEU A 70 -16.45 -4.70 11.07
CA LEU A 70 -16.48 -5.03 12.49
C LEU A 70 -17.87 -4.79 13.06
N ASN A 71 -18.45 -5.83 13.67
CA ASN A 71 -19.72 -5.75 14.38
C ASN A 71 -19.58 -4.94 15.69
N THR A 72 -20.71 -4.60 16.32
CA THR A 72 -20.73 -3.78 17.53
C THR A 72 -19.90 -4.38 18.67
N ASP A 73 -19.87 -5.70 18.81
CA ASP A 73 -19.13 -6.36 19.88
C ASP A 73 -17.61 -6.29 19.66
N ALA A 74 -17.15 -6.50 18.43
CA ALA A 74 -15.74 -6.32 18.06
C ALA A 74 -15.30 -4.86 18.26
N GLN A 75 -16.15 -3.90 17.89
CA GLN A 75 -15.89 -2.48 18.12
C GLN A 75 -15.79 -2.15 19.62
N ARG A 76 -16.72 -2.66 20.44
CA ARG A 76 -16.71 -2.48 21.89
C ARG A 76 -15.44 -3.06 22.49
N TRP A 77 -15.09 -4.30 22.10
CA TRP A 77 -13.88 -4.96 22.56
C TRP A 77 -12.63 -4.14 22.22
N LEU A 78 -12.50 -3.65 20.98
CA LEU A 78 -11.37 -2.81 20.57
C LEU A 78 -11.26 -1.54 21.43
N ARG A 79 -12.38 -0.82 21.63
CA ARG A 79 -12.40 0.39 22.46
C ARG A 79 -12.05 0.12 23.92
N THR A 80 -12.60 -0.93 24.52
CA THR A 80 -12.31 -1.32 25.91
C THR A 80 -10.83 -1.71 26.10
N ASN A 81 -10.18 -2.19 25.05
CA ASN A 81 -8.74 -2.49 25.04
C ASN A 81 -7.86 -1.31 24.59
N GLY A 82 -8.41 -0.08 24.55
CA GLY A 82 -7.65 1.13 24.26
C GLY A 82 -7.38 1.40 22.78
N TYR A 83 -7.98 0.64 21.86
CA TYR A 83 -7.86 0.90 20.42
C TYR A 83 -8.85 1.99 19.98
N ASP A 84 -8.30 3.14 19.59
CA ASP A 84 -9.06 4.23 18.98
C ASP A 84 -9.34 3.96 17.49
N LEU A 85 -10.62 3.92 17.13
CA LEU A 85 -11.11 3.67 15.76
C LEU A 85 -11.36 4.96 14.98
N GLY A 86 -11.13 6.12 15.59
CA GLY A 86 -11.31 7.44 14.99
C GLY A 86 -12.76 7.92 14.91
N ALA A 87 -13.75 7.08 15.23
CA ALA A 87 -15.17 7.37 15.00
C ALA A 87 -15.72 8.64 15.67
N GLY A 88 -15.05 9.18 16.69
CA GLY A 88 -15.49 10.37 17.43
C GLY A 88 -15.23 11.71 16.74
N TYR A 89 -14.57 11.72 15.58
CA TYR A 89 -14.15 12.95 14.88
C TYR A 89 -14.91 13.22 13.57
N PHE A 90 -15.95 12.45 13.28
CA PHE A 90 -16.58 12.42 11.95
C PHE A 90 -18.06 12.83 11.98
N SER A 91 -18.51 13.53 10.94
CA SER A 91 -19.93 13.75 10.71
C SER A 91 -20.63 12.45 10.31
N ASP A 92 -21.92 12.33 10.65
CA ASP A 92 -22.75 11.18 10.27
C ASP A 92 -22.75 10.95 8.75
N ASP A 93 -22.71 12.03 7.97
CA ASP A 93 -22.63 11.97 6.51
C ASP A 93 -21.33 11.32 6.01
N LEU A 94 -20.17 11.66 6.60
CA LEU A 94 -18.89 11.08 6.20
C LEU A 94 -18.78 9.61 6.61
N LEU A 95 -19.35 9.25 7.77
CA LEU A 95 -19.47 7.86 8.22
C LEU A 95 -20.41 7.05 7.31
N ALA A 96 -21.46 7.66 6.77
CA ALA A 96 -22.36 7.03 5.80
C ALA A 96 -21.64 6.75 4.48
N MET A 97 -20.84 7.70 3.98
CA MET A 97 -20.05 7.57 2.73
C MET A 97 -18.99 6.44 2.78
N GLN A 98 -18.48 6.08 3.96
CA GLN A 98 -17.47 5.02 4.13
C GLN A 98 -18.02 3.59 4.20
N GLY A 99 -19.29 3.38 3.82
CA GLY A 99 -19.89 2.04 3.68
C GLY A 99 -21.07 1.78 4.62
N GLY A 100 -21.79 2.82 5.05
CA GLY A 100 -23.01 2.70 5.83
C GLY A 100 -22.77 2.48 7.32
N PHE A 101 -23.09 3.52 8.10
CA PHE A 101 -23.11 3.55 9.57
C PHE A 101 -21.83 3.10 10.27
N GLY A 102 -20.71 3.80 10.03
CA GLY A 102 -19.62 3.86 11.01
C GLY A 102 -19.10 2.49 11.49
N ARG A 103 -19.08 1.48 10.62
CA ARG A 103 -18.53 0.14 10.92
C ARG A 103 -17.04 0.13 10.59
N PRO A 104 -16.15 0.03 11.58
CA PRO A 104 -14.72 -0.06 11.35
C PRO A 104 -14.42 -1.23 10.42
N ARG A 105 -13.48 -1.01 9.51
CA ARG A 105 -13.18 -1.92 8.40
C ARG A 105 -11.87 -2.61 8.68
N ALA A 106 -11.77 -3.88 8.33
CA ALA A 106 -10.53 -4.61 8.48
C ALA A 106 -10.23 -5.45 7.24
N ILE A 107 -8.94 -5.68 6.98
CA ILE A 107 -8.46 -6.55 5.90
C ILE A 107 -7.80 -7.78 6.50
N VAL A 108 -8.14 -8.94 5.94
CA VAL A 108 -7.59 -10.24 6.35
C VAL A 108 -6.54 -10.68 5.35
N LYS A 109 -5.32 -10.92 5.85
CA LYS A 109 -4.17 -11.32 5.05
C LYS A 109 -3.55 -12.61 5.59
N ASP A 110 -2.71 -13.26 4.79
CA ASP A 110 -1.76 -14.24 5.32
C ASP A 110 -0.91 -13.58 6.42
N LEU A 111 -0.64 -14.37 7.46
CA LEU A 111 0.25 -13.95 8.54
C LEU A 111 1.67 -14.38 8.17
N GLU A 112 2.42 -13.48 7.56
CA GLU A 112 3.82 -13.73 7.16
C GLU A 112 4.74 -13.49 8.38
N ILE A 113 4.98 -14.52 9.22
CA ILE A 113 5.81 -14.38 10.44
C ILE A 113 7.24 -14.86 10.22
N GLU A 114 7.42 -15.83 9.32
CA GLU A 114 8.69 -16.52 9.18
C GLU A 114 9.54 -15.84 8.10
N GLY A 115 10.65 -15.24 8.51
CA GLY A 115 11.69 -14.84 7.56
C GLY A 115 12.77 -13.96 8.18
N PRO A 116 13.98 -13.98 7.60
CA PRO A 116 15.02 -13.04 7.97
C PRO A 116 14.56 -11.59 7.73
N GLY A 117 14.99 -10.68 8.60
CA GLY A 117 14.93 -9.25 8.32
C GLY A 117 15.73 -8.91 7.05
N VAL A 118 15.51 -7.72 6.49
CA VAL A 118 16.14 -7.33 5.20
C VAL A 118 17.67 -7.51 5.21
N ALA A 119 18.33 -7.22 6.34
CA ALA A 119 19.78 -7.39 6.52
C ALA A 119 20.25 -8.85 6.44
N ASP A 120 19.41 -9.80 6.86
CA ASP A 120 19.73 -11.22 6.95
C ASP A 120 19.23 -12.01 5.73
N GLN A 121 18.60 -11.34 4.75
CA GLN A 121 18.11 -11.98 3.55
C GLN A 121 19.25 -12.38 2.60
N THR A 122 19.12 -13.58 2.04
CA THR A 122 19.99 -14.02 0.94
C THR A 122 19.83 -13.11 -0.29
N PRO A 123 20.85 -13.01 -1.16
CA PRO A 123 20.73 -12.30 -2.43
C PRO A 123 19.56 -12.77 -3.30
N GLN A 124 19.14 -14.04 -3.19
CA GLN A 124 17.99 -14.60 -3.90
C GLN A 124 16.66 -14.08 -3.33
N GLN A 125 16.54 -13.97 -2.00
CA GLN A 125 15.36 -13.38 -1.35
C GLN A 125 15.22 -11.88 -1.66
N ILE A 126 16.33 -11.14 -1.68
CA ILE A 126 16.29 -9.72 -2.05
C ILE A 126 15.90 -9.55 -3.51
N ARG A 127 16.45 -10.38 -4.41
CA ARG A 127 16.06 -10.44 -5.84
C ARG A 127 14.56 -10.64 -6.01
N LYS A 128 14.01 -11.60 -5.27
CA LYS A 128 12.58 -11.94 -5.27
C LYS A 128 11.73 -10.75 -4.80
N SER A 129 12.14 -10.10 -3.71
CA SER A 129 11.44 -8.91 -3.16
C SER A 129 11.45 -7.75 -4.15
N PHE A 130 12.59 -7.47 -4.78
CA PHE A 130 12.69 -6.43 -5.81
C PHE A 130 11.82 -6.75 -7.04
N TRP A 131 11.83 -8.01 -7.49
CA TRP A 131 10.99 -8.43 -8.60
C TRP A 131 9.50 -8.23 -8.27
N ALA A 132 9.08 -8.56 -7.04
CA ALA A 132 7.73 -8.34 -6.56
C ALA A 132 7.32 -6.86 -6.62
N VAL A 133 8.16 -5.94 -6.10
CA VAL A 133 7.93 -4.48 -6.20
C VAL A 133 7.81 -4.04 -7.66
N ARG A 134 8.69 -4.53 -8.53
CA ARG A 134 8.63 -4.22 -9.96
C ARG A 134 7.35 -4.72 -10.62
N GLN A 135 6.88 -5.93 -10.28
CA GLN A 135 5.61 -6.44 -10.82
C GLN A 135 4.43 -5.59 -10.36
N LEU A 136 4.41 -5.15 -9.10
CA LEU A 136 3.37 -4.24 -8.60
C LEU A 136 3.34 -2.94 -9.44
N ASN A 137 4.50 -2.32 -9.67
CA ASN A 137 4.60 -1.13 -10.52
C ASN A 137 4.12 -1.38 -11.96
N LEU A 138 4.44 -2.55 -12.54
CA LEU A 138 3.97 -2.95 -13.87
C LEU A 138 2.44 -3.12 -13.93
N LEU A 139 1.82 -3.55 -12.84
CA LEU A 139 0.35 -3.61 -12.70
C LEU A 139 -0.29 -2.23 -12.42
N GLY A 140 0.51 -1.17 -12.38
CA GLY A 140 0.06 0.18 -12.03
C GLY A 140 -0.26 0.36 -10.55
N ILE A 141 0.33 -0.47 -9.68
CA ILE A 141 0.25 -0.36 -8.21
C ILE A 141 1.58 0.20 -7.72
N TYR A 142 1.57 1.44 -7.23
CA TYR A 142 2.72 2.10 -6.64
C TYR A 142 2.51 2.13 -5.12
N ASN A 143 3.31 1.39 -4.36
CA ASN A 143 3.16 1.19 -2.93
C ASN A 143 3.39 2.47 -2.11
N ARG A 144 4.37 3.29 -2.51
CA ARG A 144 4.80 4.55 -1.84
C ARG A 144 5.32 4.42 -0.41
N ASP A 145 5.34 3.23 0.17
CA ASP A 145 5.87 2.97 1.52
C ASP A 145 6.78 1.72 1.50
N VAL A 146 7.69 1.67 0.53
CA VAL A 146 8.68 0.59 0.40
C VAL A 146 9.78 0.78 1.44
N ARG A 147 9.66 0.08 2.57
CA ARG A 147 10.60 0.09 3.70
C ARG A 147 10.65 -1.27 4.39
N ALA A 148 11.70 -1.53 5.17
CA ALA A 148 12.00 -2.85 5.71
C ALA A 148 10.86 -3.41 6.58
N GLU A 149 10.19 -2.54 7.33
CA GLU A 149 9.09 -2.89 8.23
C GLU A 149 7.87 -3.44 7.49
N ASN A 150 7.70 -3.06 6.22
CA ASN A 150 6.57 -3.47 5.38
C ASN A 150 6.84 -4.75 4.57
N PHE A 151 8.04 -5.33 4.70
CA PHE A 151 8.35 -6.64 4.16
C PHE A 151 8.26 -7.72 5.23
N ARG A 152 7.64 -8.84 4.88
CA ARG A 152 7.68 -10.07 5.65
C ARG A 152 7.94 -11.25 4.71
N ASN A 153 8.96 -12.04 5.01
CA ASN A 153 9.41 -13.14 4.15
C ASN A 153 9.67 -12.74 2.68
N GLY A 154 10.14 -11.50 2.47
CA GLY A 154 10.38 -10.93 1.14
C GLY A 154 9.11 -10.50 0.39
N TRP A 155 7.96 -10.40 1.06
CA TRP A 155 6.70 -9.94 0.50
C TRP A 155 6.24 -8.64 1.14
N LEU A 156 5.78 -7.69 0.31
CA LEU A 156 5.06 -6.53 0.82
C LEU A 156 3.75 -6.96 1.48
N VAL A 157 3.52 -6.46 2.68
CA VAL A 157 2.31 -6.76 3.46
C VAL A 157 1.37 -5.57 3.60
N ASP A 158 1.86 -4.36 3.38
CA ASP A 158 1.12 -3.12 3.60
C ASP A 158 0.94 -2.31 2.30
N PHE A 159 -0.27 -1.84 2.04
CA PHE A 159 -0.63 -1.05 0.85
C PHE A 159 -1.54 0.13 1.19
N ASP A 160 -1.61 0.51 2.47
CA ASP A 160 -2.46 1.59 2.96
C ASP A 160 -2.08 2.97 2.39
N MET A 161 -0.81 3.13 1.98
CA MET A 161 -0.31 4.31 1.28
C MET A 161 -0.26 4.15 -0.25
N SER A 162 -0.71 3.03 -0.79
CA SER A 162 -0.54 2.74 -2.22
C SER A 162 -1.43 3.59 -3.13
N CYS A 163 -0.92 3.89 -4.33
CA CYS A 163 -1.70 4.41 -5.45
C CYS A 163 -1.85 3.34 -6.52
N THR A 164 -3.08 2.93 -6.80
CA THR A 164 -3.39 2.03 -7.92
C THR A 164 -4.00 2.85 -9.07
N ILE A 165 -3.52 2.73 -10.30
CA ILE A 165 -4.04 3.46 -11.47
C ILE A 165 -5.24 2.72 -12.08
N PRO A 166 -6.34 3.39 -12.53
CA PRO A 166 -6.52 4.85 -12.63
C PRO A 166 -6.63 5.53 -11.26
N HIS A 167 -6.16 6.77 -11.13
CA HIS A 167 -6.15 7.47 -9.85
C HIS A 167 -6.19 8.98 -10.09
N ASP A 168 -7.33 9.63 -9.84
CA ASP A 168 -7.55 11.01 -10.28
C ASP A 168 -6.45 11.97 -9.79
N ILE A 169 -6.06 11.92 -8.50
CA ILE A 169 -4.98 12.78 -7.95
C ILE A 169 -3.66 12.56 -8.69
N TYR A 170 -3.43 11.35 -9.17
CA TYR A 170 -2.23 10.97 -9.88
C TYR A 170 -2.31 11.38 -11.36
N ASP A 171 -3.48 11.23 -11.96
CA ASP A 171 -3.76 11.56 -13.35
C ASP A 171 -3.73 13.08 -13.58
N SER A 172 -3.94 13.89 -12.53
CA SER A 172 -3.79 15.35 -12.59
C SER A 172 -2.36 15.86 -12.35
N LEU A 173 -1.39 14.99 -12.07
CA LEU A 173 0.00 15.41 -11.90
C LEU A 173 0.63 15.82 -13.24
N PRO A 174 1.51 16.84 -13.24
CA PRO A 174 2.39 17.10 -14.38
C PRO A 174 3.19 15.84 -14.74
N SER A 175 3.41 15.61 -16.04
CA SER A 175 4.06 14.39 -16.55
C SER A 175 5.39 14.05 -15.87
N PHE A 176 6.20 15.06 -15.53
CA PHE A 176 7.47 14.88 -14.82
C PHE A 176 7.28 14.40 -13.38
N GLU A 177 6.33 14.97 -12.64
CA GLU A 177 6.00 14.54 -11.27
C GLU A 177 5.42 13.13 -11.27
N ALA A 178 4.47 12.86 -12.19
CA ALA A 178 3.90 11.55 -12.38
C ALA A 178 5.00 10.51 -12.66
N HIS A 179 5.95 10.81 -13.55
CA HIS A 179 7.08 9.93 -13.87
C HIS A 179 7.98 9.68 -12.65
N THR A 180 8.34 10.75 -11.93
CA THR A 180 9.17 10.69 -10.72
C THR A 180 8.52 9.81 -9.66
N MET A 181 7.22 10.00 -9.43
CA MET A 181 6.46 9.20 -8.46
C MET A 181 6.37 7.72 -8.87
N LYS A 182 6.25 7.40 -10.17
CA LYS A 182 6.22 6.00 -10.66
C LYS A 182 7.54 5.27 -10.41
N GLY A 183 8.66 6.02 -10.38
CA GLY A 183 9.99 5.50 -10.11
C GLY A 183 10.34 5.36 -8.62
N ARG A 184 9.57 6.02 -7.73
CA ARG A 184 9.93 6.19 -6.31
C ARG A 184 10.09 4.88 -5.57
N ASP A 185 9.19 3.92 -5.77
CA ASP A 185 9.24 2.62 -5.07
C ASP A 185 10.55 1.85 -5.29
N LEU A 186 11.12 1.94 -6.51
CA LEU A 186 12.38 1.27 -6.81
C LEU A 186 13.56 1.99 -6.13
N VAL A 187 13.52 3.32 -6.05
CA VAL A 187 14.51 4.11 -5.32
C VAL A 187 14.43 3.81 -3.83
N SER A 188 13.22 3.84 -3.25
CA SER A 188 12.98 3.49 -1.84
C SER A 188 13.41 2.06 -1.51
N PHE A 189 13.31 1.13 -2.46
CA PHE A 189 13.87 -0.22 -2.28
C PHE A 189 15.40 -0.20 -2.17
N GLU A 190 16.10 0.60 -2.99
CA GLU A 190 17.56 0.75 -2.90
C GLU A 190 17.97 1.39 -1.58
N ASP A 191 17.29 2.46 -1.18
CA ASP A 191 17.51 3.17 0.08
C ASP A 191 17.34 2.21 1.28
N MET A 192 16.26 1.41 1.28
CA MET A 192 16.00 0.38 2.28
C MET A 192 17.16 -0.63 2.41
N LEU A 193 17.76 -1.05 1.30
CA LEU A 193 18.92 -1.96 1.35
C LEU A 193 20.15 -1.28 1.92
N GLU A 194 20.37 0.00 1.59
CA GLU A 194 21.50 0.78 2.09
C GLU A 194 21.40 1.00 3.60
N GLU A 195 20.23 1.38 4.09
CA GLU A 195 19.93 1.52 5.53
C GLU A 195 20.12 0.20 6.29
N ALA A 196 19.75 -0.93 5.68
CA ALA A 196 19.94 -2.26 6.24
C ALA A 196 21.40 -2.77 6.14
N GLY A 197 22.33 -2.00 5.60
CA GLY A 197 23.74 -2.39 5.43
C GLY A 197 23.99 -3.46 4.35
N VAL A 198 23.01 -3.70 3.49
CA VAL A 198 23.07 -4.73 2.43
C VAL A 198 23.90 -4.22 1.25
N LYS A 199 25.04 -4.87 0.99
CA LYS A 199 26.00 -4.48 -0.06
C LYS A 199 25.61 -4.99 -1.46
N MET A 200 24.37 -4.77 -1.86
CA MET A 200 23.91 -5.01 -3.22
C MET A 200 23.55 -3.70 -3.90
N ARG A 201 23.82 -3.61 -5.21
CA ARG A 201 23.35 -2.52 -6.05
C ARG A 201 22.64 -3.07 -7.27
N PHE A 202 21.52 -2.47 -7.63
CA PHE A 202 20.83 -2.79 -8.87
C PHE A 202 21.49 -2.01 -10.00
N LEU A 203 21.87 -2.71 -11.06
CA LEU A 203 22.22 -2.05 -12.30
C LEU A 203 20.94 -1.88 -13.10
N ARG A 204 20.56 -0.64 -13.42
CA ARG A 204 19.54 -0.35 -14.44
C ARG A 204 20.04 -0.83 -15.81
N THR A 205 19.95 -2.12 -16.07
CA THR A 205 20.08 -2.71 -17.40
C THR A 205 18.71 -3.17 -17.86
N LYS A 206 18.57 -3.53 -19.16
CA LYS A 206 17.34 -4.09 -19.72
C LYS A 206 16.79 -5.30 -18.92
N TYR A 207 17.65 -5.96 -18.14
CA TYR A 207 17.34 -7.14 -17.32
C TYR A 207 17.55 -6.96 -15.80
N TYR A 208 17.95 -5.77 -15.32
CA TYR A 208 18.35 -5.50 -13.93
C TYR A 208 19.28 -6.57 -13.33
N ASN A 209 20.57 -6.49 -13.66
CA ASN A 209 21.57 -7.39 -13.11
C ASN A 209 22.03 -6.93 -11.72
N PHE A 210 22.28 -7.90 -10.84
CA PHE A 210 22.76 -7.67 -9.47
C PHE A 210 24.27 -7.80 -9.43
N ARG A 211 24.95 -6.85 -8.77
CA ARG A 211 26.39 -6.98 -8.47
C ARG A 211 26.67 -6.62 -7.01
N PRO A 212 27.66 -7.27 -6.38
CA PRO A 212 28.22 -6.80 -5.12
C PRO A 212 28.70 -5.35 -5.27
N ARG A 213 28.43 -4.49 -4.28
CA ARG A 213 29.07 -3.18 -4.20
C ARG A 213 30.58 -3.41 -4.02
N ARG A 214 31.40 -2.94 -4.96
CA ARG A 214 32.87 -2.91 -4.79
C ARG A 214 33.20 -1.92 -3.66
N LYS A 215 34.15 -2.32 -2.80
CA LYS A 215 34.67 -1.50 -1.70
C LYS A 215 35.22 -0.18 -2.22
#